data_AF-A0AAE7NY94-F1
#
_entry.id   AF-A0AAE7NY94-F1
#
_cell.length_a   1.000
_cell.length_b   1.000
_cell.length_c   1.000
_cell.angle_alpha   90.00
_cell.angle_beta   90.00
_cell.angle_gamma   90.00
#
_symmetry.space_group_name_H-M   'P 1'
#
loop_
_entity.id
_entity.type
_entity.pdbx_description
1 polymer ?
#
loop_
_entity_poly.entity_id
_entity_poly.type
_entity_poly.pdbx_seq_one_letter_code
_entity_poly.pdbx_strand_id
1 'polypeptide(L)'
;MKLTDERAFTDPESAARKLIEIARGIEAVQDGRIHIEKINAPFLYTLKASGPEFGAAIEFAIEKGWLELHESGTYVRLRVESQDDLRLQSSD
;
A
#
# COMPACT_ATOMS: atom_id res chain seq x y z
N MET A 1 -19.28 -8.86 16.59
CA MET A 1 -17.96 -8.76 17.23
C MET A 1 -17.03 -8.04 16.26
N LYS A 2 -16.60 -6.82 16.58
CA LYS A 2 -15.70 -5.98 15.75
C LYS A 2 -14.46 -5.74 16.61
N LEU A 3 -13.39 -6.49 16.33
CA LEU A 3 -12.17 -6.52 17.16
C LEU A 3 -10.95 -6.62 16.23
N THR A 4 -10.99 -5.92 15.09
CA THR A 4 -10.14 -6.25 13.94
C THR A 4 -9.20 -5.15 13.48
N ASP A 5 -9.26 -3.92 14.01
CA ASP A 5 -8.38 -2.85 13.51
C ASP A 5 -6.99 -2.85 14.18
N GLU A 6 -6.87 -3.21 15.46
CA GLU A 6 -5.57 -3.18 16.18
C GLU A 6 -4.58 -4.27 15.77
N ARG A 7 -5.00 -5.30 15.01
CA ARG A 7 -4.11 -6.38 14.53
C ARG A 7 -4.18 -6.61 13.01
N ALA A 8 -4.90 -5.77 12.26
CA ALA A 8 -5.09 -5.99 10.82
C ALA A 8 -3.79 -5.90 10.00
N PHE A 9 -2.79 -5.17 10.49
CA PHE A 9 -1.62 -4.79 9.71
C PHE A 9 -0.31 -5.45 10.17
N THR A 10 -0.37 -6.39 11.11
CA THR A 10 0.79 -7.21 11.48
C THR A 10 1.17 -8.20 10.37
N ASP A 11 0.23 -8.53 9.48
CA ASP A 11 0.50 -9.26 8.25
C ASP A 11 0.84 -8.25 7.12
N PRO A 12 2.09 -8.27 6.59
CA PRO A 12 2.53 -7.35 5.55
C PRO A 12 1.69 -7.42 4.27
N GLU A 13 1.15 -8.59 3.92
CA GLU A 13 0.31 -8.72 2.72
C GLU A 13 -1.04 -8.00 2.90
N SER A 14 -1.71 -8.22 4.05
CA SER A 14 -2.94 -7.51 4.41
C SER A 14 -2.73 -5.99 4.47
N ALA A 15 -1.60 -5.55 5.02
CA ALA A 15 -1.20 -4.15 5.06
C ALA A 15 -0.96 -3.58 3.65
N ALA A 16 -0.22 -4.29 2.80
CA ALA A 16 0.04 -3.91 1.42
C ALA A 16 -1.25 -3.80 0.60
N ARG A 17 -2.21 -4.72 0.76
CA ARG A 17 -3.50 -4.62 0.07
C ARG A 17 -4.27 -3.35 0.42
N LYS A 18 -4.28 -2.96 1.70
CA LYS A 18 -4.89 -1.68 2.11
C LYS A 18 -4.12 -0.46 1.62
N LEU A 19 -2.79 -0.55 1.54
CA LEU A 19 -1.96 0.49 0.92
C LEU A 19 -2.35 0.71 -0.56
N ILE A 20 -2.50 -0.37 -1.33
CA ILE A 20 -2.93 -0.31 -2.73
C ILE A 20 -4.35 0.24 -2.86
N GLU A 21 -5.27 -0.15 -1.97
CA GLU A 21 -6.64 0.38 -1.94
C GLU A 21 -6.66 1.91 -1.75
N ILE A 22 -5.87 2.42 -0.80
CA ILE A 22 -5.70 3.87 -0.59
C ILE A 22 -5.10 4.53 -1.84
N ALA A 23 -4.02 3.96 -2.38
CA ALA A 23 -3.31 4.51 -3.53
C ALA A 23 -4.20 4.64 -4.77
N ARG A 24 -5.10 3.67 -5.00
CA ARG A 24 -6.09 3.70 -6.10
C ARG A 24 -7.10 4.85 -5.98
N GLY A 25 -7.36 5.32 -4.77
CA GLY A 25 -8.24 6.47 -4.53
C GLY A 25 -7.57 7.82 -4.74
N ILE A 26 -6.26 7.86 -5.01
CA ILE A 26 -5.48 9.09 -5.15
C ILE A 26 -5.25 9.38 -6.63
N GLU A 27 -5.63 10.58 -7.06
CA GLU A 27 -5.29 11.06 -8.39
C GLU A 27 -3.77 11.20 -8.52
N ALA A 28 -3.21 10.44 -9.46
CA ALA A 28 -1.80 10.51 -9.80
C ALA A 28 -1.48 11.85 -10.46
N VAL A 29 -0.30 12.38 -10.16
CA VAL A 29 0.27 13.52 -10.89
C VAL A 29 0.96 13.01 -12.17
N GLN A 30 1.79 13.86 -12.78
CA GLN A 30 2.52 13.55 -14.01
C GLN A 30 3.19 12.17 -13.96
N ASP A 31 3.05 11.43 -15.07
CA ASP A 31 3.68 10.11 -15.28
C ASP A 31 3.27 9.06 -14.22
N GLY A 32 2.00 9.09 -13.79
CA GLY A 32 1.42 8.09 -12.89
C GLY A 32 1.94 8.13 -11.45
N ARG A 33 2.68 9.18 -11.08
CA ARG A 33 3.28 9.32 -9.75
C ARG A 33 2.22 9.69 -8.70
N ILE A 34 2.31 9.08 -7.53
CA ILE A 34 1.50 9.39 -6.37
C ILE A 34 2.44 9.82 -5.24
N HIS A 35 2.16 10.96 -4.60
CA HIS A 35 2.91 11.39 -3.43
C HIS A 35 2.71 10.39 -2.29
N ILE A 36 3.81 9.82 -1.77
CA ILE A 36 3.74 8.76 -0.76
C ILE A 36 3.05 9.21 0.54
N GLU A 37 3.16 10.50 0.89
CA GLU A 37 2.51 11.07 2.07
C GLU A 37 0.97 10.98 2.00
N LYS A 38 0.39 11.03 0.80
CA LYS A 38 -1.06 10.91 0.60
C LYS A 38 -1.54 9.49 0.88
N ILE A 39 -0.65 8.50 0.87
CA ILE A 39 -0.91 7.12 1.25
C ILE A 39 -0.58 6.91 2.74
N ASN A 40 0.57 7.41 3.18
CA ASN A 40 1.05 7.28 4.55
C ASN A 40 0.08 7.91 5.58
N ALA A 41 -0.41 9.12 5.30
CA ALA A 41 -1.30 9.84 6.22
C ALA A 41 -2.60 9.08 6.54
N PRO A 42 -3.42 8.61 5.57
CA PRO A 42 -4.59 7.80 5.89
C PRO A 42 -4.23 6.45 6.52
N PHE A 43 -3.13 5.82 6.12
CA PHE A 43 -2.70 4.54 6.70
C PHE A 43 -2.39 4.67 8.20
N LEU A 44 -1.63 5.69 8.61
CA LEU A 44 -1.29 5.91 10.02
C LEU A 44 -2.43 6.54 10.83
N TYR A 45 -3.08 7.58 10.29
CA TYR A 45 -3.98 8.40 11.09
C TYR A 45 -5.45 7.99 10.97
N THR A 46 -5.86 7.38 9.86
CA THR A 46 -7.23 6.88 9.67
C THR A 46 -7.34 5.40 10.04
N LEU A 47 -6.44 4.56 9.53
CA LEU A 47 -6.45 3.11 9.82
C LEU A 47 -5.75 2.75 11.14
N LYS A 48 -5.10 3.73 11.80
CA LYS A 48 -4.39 3.54 13.09
C LYS A 48 -3.27 2.50 13.04
N ALA A 49 -2.72 2.24 11.86
CA ALA A 49 -1.51 1.44 11.71
C ALA A 49 -0.27 2.21 12.21
N SER A 50 0.84 1.49 12.34
CA SER A 50 2.12 2.03 12.79
C SER A 50 3.09 2.28 11.62
N GLY A 51 4.12 3.08 11.89
CA GLY A 51 5.20 3.34 10.93
C GLY A 51 5.91 2.06 10.44
N PRO A 52 6.29 1.12 11.33
CA PRO A 52 6.86 -0.16 10.93
C PRO A 52 5.93 -0.99 10.03
N GLU A 53 4.62 -1.02 10.31
CA GLU A 53 3.65 -1.73 9.47
C GLU A 53 3.52 -1.07 8.08
N PHE A 54 3.58 0.26 8.00
CA PHE A 54 3.62 0.97 6.72
C PHE A 54 4.89 0.63 5.92
N GLY A 55 6.04 0.58 6.58
CA GLY A 55 7.30 0.16 5.97
C GLY A 55 7.23 -1.27 5.41
N ALA A 56 6.78 -2.22 6.21
CA ALA A 56 6.61 -3.61 5.80
C ALA A 56 5.61 -3.76 4.64
N ALA A 57 4.53 -2.98 4.63
CA ALA A 57 3.56 -2.95 3.54
C ALA A 57 4.16 -2.43 2.21
N ILE A 58 4.98 -1.37 2.27
CA ILE A 58 5.68 -0.84 1.10
C ILE A 58 6.68 -1.87 0.56
N GLU A 59 7.50 -2.47 1.43
CA GLU A 59 8.47 -3.50 1.04
C GLU A 59 7.77 -4.69 0.37
N PHE A 60 6.72 -5.21 0.99
CA PHE A 60 5.94 -6.31 0.43
C PHE A 60 5.31 -5.95 -0.93
N ALA A 61 4.73 -4.76 -1.06
CA ALA A 61 4.13 -4.31 -2.32
C ALA A 61 5.16 -4.13 -3.45
N ILE A 62 6.39 -3.73 -3.12
CA ILE A 62 7.50 -3.65 -4.08
C ILE A 62 7.95 -5.06 -4.49
N GLU A 63 8.13 -5.97 -3.52
CA GLU A 63 8.56 -7.35 -3.77
C GLU A 63 7.57 -8.08 -4.68
N LYS A 64 6.26 -7.89 -4.47
CA LYS A 64 5.22 -8.44 -5.33
C LYS A 64 5.02 -7.69 -6.65
N GLY A 65 5.73 -6.58 -6.86
CA GLY A 65 5.58 -5.77 -8.08
C GLY A 65 4.23 -5.08 -8.19
N TRP A 66 3.53 -4.84 -7.06
CA TRP A 66 2.26 -4.10 -7.02
C TRP A 66 2.48 -2.59 -7.05
N LEU A 67 3.63 -2.17 -6.54
CA LEU A 67 4.01 -0.78 -6.40
C LEU A 67 5.49 -0.61 -6.72
N GLU A 68 5.84 0.50 -7.35
CA GLU A 68 7.21 0.95 -7.50
C GLU A 68 7.45 2.17 -6.61
N LEU A 69 8.54 2.19 -5.86
CA LEU A 69 9.02 3.37 -5.14
C LEU A 69 10.02 4.15 -6.00
N HIS A 70 9.78 5.44 -6.19
CA HIS A 70 10.74 6.32 -6.86
C HIS A 70 11.99 6.51 -5.99
N GLU A 71 13.17 6.63 -6.61
CA GLU A 71 14.47 6.76 -5.92
C GLU A 71 14.51 7.88 -4.85
N SER A 72 13.75 8.95 -5.06
CA SER A 72 13.62 10.08 -4.13
C SER A 72 12.91 9.72 -2.80
N GLY A 73 12.24 8.57 -2.73
CA GLY A 73 11.32 8.19 -1.66
C GLY A 73 10.01 8.99 -1.61
N THR A 74 9.86 10.06 -2.40
CA THR A 74 8.69 10.97 -2.35
C THR A 74 7.47 10.44 -3.11
N TYR A 75 7.70 9.61 -4.13
CA TYR A 75 6.66 9.16 -5.04
C TYR A 75 6.62 7.64 -5.14
N VAL A 76 5.42 7.13 -5.39
CA VAL A 76 5.19 5.75 -5.79
C VAL A 76 4.41 5.70 -7.10
N ARG A 77 4.45 4.57 -7.80
CA ARG A 77 3.56 4.25 -8.92
C ARG A 77 2.89 2.92 -8.70
N LEU A 78 1.60 2.83 -8.99
CA LEU A 78 0.90 1.54 -9.04
C LEU A 78 1.35 0.77 -10.29
N ARG A 79 1.58 -0.53 -10.11
CA ARG A 79 1.96 -1.46 -11.18
C ARG A 79 0.88 -2.52 -11.45
N VAL A 80 -0.19 -2.49 -10.65
CA VAL A 80 -1.38 -3.33 -10.79
C VAL A 80 -2.58 -2.47 -11.18
N GLU A 81 -3.38 -2.94 -12.14
CA GLU A 81 -4.53 -2.22 -12.67
C GLU A 81 -5.82 -2.64 -11.96
N SER A 82 -5.91 -3.86 -11.45
CA SER A 82 -7.10 -4.41 -10.79
C SER A 82 -6.83 -5.08 -9.43
N GLN A 83 -7.90 -5.37 -8.66
CA GLN A 83 -7.78 -6.22 -7.46
C GLN A 83 -7.56 -7.69 -7.81
N ASP A 84 -7.91 -8.12 -9.02
CA ASP A 84 -7.68 -9.50 -9.46
C ASP A 84 -6.19 -9.73 -9.77
N ASP A 85 -5.46 -8.68 -10.15
CA ASP A 85 -4.00 -8.71 -10.29
C ASP A 85 -3.31 -9.01 -8.95
N LEU A 86 -3.90 -8.56 -7.84
CA LEU A 86 -3.40 -8.84 -6.49
C LEU A 86 -3.64 -10.29 -6.06
N ARG A 87 -4.59 -11.00 -6.68
CA ARG A 87 -4.94 -12.40 -6.35
C ARG A 87 -4.13 -13.40 -7.16
N LEU A 88 -3.81 -13.06 -8.41
CA LEU A 88 -3.05 -13.91 -9.33
C LEU A 88 -1.56 -14.05 -8.93
N GLN A 89 -1.06 -13.21 -8.01
CA GLN A 89 0.33 -13.20 -7.56
C GLN A 89 0.54 -13.71 -6.11
N SER A 90 -0.53 -14.21 -5.48
CA SER A 90 -0.49 -14.84 -4.15
C SER A 90 -0.37 -16.38 -4.20
N SER A 91 -0.12 -16.95 -5.38
CA SER A 91 -0.01 -18.41 -5.59
C SER A 91 1.45 -18.82 -5.80
N ASP A 92 2.24 -18.83 -4.73
CA ASP A 92 3.51 -19.55 -4.62
C ASP A 92 3.65 -20.08 -3.20
#